data_AF-A0ABD0MPT0-F1
#
_entry.id   AF-A0ABD0MPT0-F1
#
_cell.length_a   1.000
_cell.length_b   1.000
_cell.length_c   1.000
_cell.angle_alpha   90.00
_cell.angle_beta   90.00
_cell.angle_gamma   90.00
#
_symmetry.space_group_name_H-M   'P 1'
#
loop_
_entity.id
_entity.type
_entity.pdbx_description
1 polymer ?
#
loop_
_entity_poly.entity_id
_entity_poly.type
_entity_poly.pdbx_seq_one_letter_code
_entity_poly.pdbx_strand_id
1 'polypeptide(L)'
;ASTLQTGLQEAKQMIEDQKKEIATLKDWVDTLKEERDFLRERLKEALAVRSDKGGDVASNIPPIRQAPGQRKQESDVTDSSSSDSSSDSEPDSESSGAKKAKKKKSQPKKAKKMGKKLRVKTPDDSICRYNMVLEKIKKDHISKAEAYARLGVDRNTIVSQAPIAELAATNPDLFSYPKEKGDGSLLDIYKN
;
A
#
# COMPACT_ATOMS: atom_id res chain seq x y z
N ALA A 1 -19.23 43.93 45.87
CA ALA A 1 -20.40 43.29 45.21
C ALA A 1 -20.12 42.96 43.74
N SER A 2 -19.60 43.89 42.94
CA SER A 2 -19.39 43.73 41.48
C SER A 2 -18.50 42.54 41.05
N THR A 3 -17.39 42.28 41.74
CA THR A 3 -16.42 41.23 41.35
C THR A 3 -16.93 39.80 41.50
N LEU A 4 -17.82 39.54 42.47
CA LEU A 4 -18.42 38.21 42.65
C LEU A 4 -19.48 37.92 41.58
N GLN A 5 -20.11 38.97 41.06
CA GLN A 5 -21.14 38.86 40.02
C GLN A 5 -20.52 38.54 38.65
N THR A 6 -19.35 39.12 38.34
CA THR A 6 -18.58 38.80 37.13
C THR A 6 -18.04 37.37 37.15
N GLY A 7 -17.46 36.91 38.26
CA GLY A 7 -16.95 35.53 38.35
C GLY A 7 -18.05 34.47 38.20
N LEU A 8 -19.26 34.73 38.72
CA LEU A 8 -20.41 33.85 38.54
C LEU A 8 -20.91 33.82 37.09
N GLN A 9 -20.81 34.93 36.37
CA GLN A 9 -21.17 35.01 34.95
C GLN A 9 -20.14 34.27 34.07
N GLU A 10 -18.85 34.41 34.35
CA GLU A 10 -17.78 33.68 33.67
C GLU A 10 -17.90 32.16 33.87
N ALA A 11 -18.16 31.71 35.09
CA ALA A 11 -18.38 30.30 35.38
C ALA A 11 -19.60 29.73 34.62
N LYS A 12 -20.69 30.50 34.52
CA LYS A 12 -21.87 30.11 33.73
C LYS A 12 -21.55 29.99 32.24
N GLN A 13 -20.78 30.92 31.69
CA GLN A 13 -20.37 30.89 30.30
C GLN A 13 -19.51 29.66 30.01
N MET A 14 -18.53 29.37 30.88
CA MET A 14 -17.66 28.19 30.75
C MET A 14 -18.45 26.88 30.79
N ILE A 15 -19.43 26.76 31.69
CA ILE A 15 -20.31 25.59 31.76
C ILE A 15 -21.10 25.44 30.46
N GLU A 16 -21.60 26.53 29.91
CA GLU A 16 -22.38 26.49 28.67
C GLU A 16 -21.52 26.06 27.48
N ASP A 17 -20.28 26.54 27.39
CA ASP A 17 -19.37 26.15 26.33
C ASP A 17 -18.90 24.70 26.47
N GLN A 18 -18.67 24.23 27.70
CA GLN A 18 -18.42 22.81 27.98
C GLN A 18 -19.62 21.93 27.59
N LYS A 19 -20.86 22.37 27.83
CA LYS A 19 -22.05 21.62 27.41
C LYS A 19 -22.15 21.48 25.90
N LYS A 20 -21.84 22.54 25.15
CA LYS A 20 -21.80 22.48 23.68
C LYS A 20 -20.74 21.49 23.20
N GLU A 21 -19.55 21.52 23.79
CA GLU A 21 -18.47 20.58 23.45
C GLU A 21 -18.84 19.14 23.80
N ILE A 22 -19.50 18.91 24.94
CA ILE A 22 -20.00 17.58 25.28
C ILE A 22 -21.06 17.12 24.28
N ALA A 23 -21.94 18.02 23.81
CA ALA A 23 -22.96 17.70 22.83
C ALA A 23 -22.36 17.34 21.47
N THR A 24 -21.38 18.10 20.98
CA THR A 24 -20.66 17.79 19.74
C THR A 24 -19.91 16.47 19.86
N LEU A 25 -19.13 16.26 20.92
CA LEU A 25 -18.40 15.00 21.11
C LEU A 25 -19.32 13.79 21.16
N LYS A 26 -20.51 13.91 21.75
CA LYS A 26 -21.51 12.82 21.74
C LYS A 26 -22.01 12.50 20.34
N ASP A 27 -22.32 13.51 19.53
CA ASP A 27 -22.76 13.36 18.15
C ASP A 27 -21.69 12.66 17.28
N TRP A 28 -20.43 13.04 17.47
CA TRP A 28 -19.29 12.38 16.81
C TRP A 28 -19.15 10.92 17.25
N VAL A 29 -19.31 10.64 18.55
CA VAL A 29 -19.26 9.27 19.07
C VAL A 29 -20.38 8.42 18.48
N ASP A 30 -21.59 8.96 18.36
CA ASP A 30 -22.72 8.21 17.82
C ASP A 30 -22.56 7.95 16.32
N THR A 31 -22.10 8.95 15.55
CA THR A 31 -21.73 8.76 14.13
C THR A 31 -20.67 7.67 13.95
N LEU A 32 -19.61 7.69 14.76
CA LEU A 32 -18.55 6.67 14.70
C LEU A 32 -19.04 5.29 15.10
N LYS A 33 -19.99 5.18 16.04
CA LYS A 33 -20.60 3.89 16.39
C LYS A 33 -21.41 3.34 15.22
N GLU A 34 -22.22 4.17 14.57
CA GLU A 34 -23.03 3.79 13.41
C GLU A 34 -22.16 3.28 12.26
N GLU A 35 -21.08 3.99 11.90
CA GLU A 35 -20.14 3.55 10.88
C GLU A 35 -19.48 2.21 11.23
N ARG A 36 -19.06 2.06 12.50
CA ARG A 36 -18.42 0.84 13.00
C ARG A 36 -19.38 -0.35 13.00
N ASP A 37 -20.65 -0.13 13.31
CA ASP A 37 -21.67 -1.18 13.28
C ASP A 37 -22.05 -1.53 11.83
N PHE A 38 -22.19 -0.55 10.95
CA PHE A 38 -22.38 -0.75 9.51
C PHE A 38 -21.26 -1.61 8.88
N LEU A 39 -20.00 -1.31 9.18
CA LEU A 39 -18.85 -2.06 8.67
C LEU A 39 -18.85 -3.51 9.20
N ARG A 40 -19.24 -3.72 10.45
CA ARG A 40 -19.36 -5.06 11.04
C ARG A 40 -20.48 -5.87 10.38
N GLU A 41 -21.62 -5.25 10.10
CA GLU A 41 -22.72 -5.90 9.38
C GLU A 41 -22.31 -6.27 7.95
N ARG A 42 -21.68 -5.36 7.21
CA ARG A 42 -21.15 -5.64 5.88
C ARG A 42 -20.13 -6.78 5.88
N LEU A 43 -19.26 -6.84 6.88
CA LEU A 43 -18.30 -7.93 7.03
C LEU A 43 -19.00 -9.26 7.33
N LYS A 44 -20.00 -9.25 8.22
CA LYS A 44 -20.82 -10.43 8.55
C LYS A 44 -21.55 -10.95 7.31
N GLU A 45 -22.14 -10.07 6.51
CA GLU A 45 -22.80 -10.40 5.24
C GLU A 45 -21.81 -11.02 4.24
N ALA A 46 -20.64 -10.40 4.04
CA ALA A 46 -19.61 -10.93 3.14
C ALA A 46 -19.11 -12.32 3.58
N LEU A 47 -18.99 -12.58 4.88
CA LEU A 47 -18.62 -13.89 5.41
C LEU A 47 -19.76 -14.91 5.27
N ALA A 48 -21.02 -14.52 5.50
CA ALA A 48 -22.17 -15.40 5.30
C ALA A 48 -22.30 -15.86 3.84
N VAL A 49 -22.13 -14.93 2.88
CA VAL A 49 -22.14 -15.25 1.44
C VAL A 49 -21.02 -16.23 1.05
N ARG A 50 -19.89 -16.23 1.77
CA ARG A 50 -18.79 -17.20 1.57
C ARG A 50 -19.06 -18.56 2.20
N SER A 51 -19.93 -18.64 3.21
CA SER A 51 -20.29 -19.90 3.88
C SER A 51 -21.43 -20.64 3.16
N ASP A 52 -22.39 -19.91 2.57
CA ASP A 52 -23.49 -20.52 1.79
C ASP A 52 -23.06 -21.02 0.41
N LYS A 53 -22.02 -20.41 -0.16
CA LYS A 53 -21.29 -20.99 -1.31
C LYS A 53 -20.32 -22.00 -0.75
N GLY A 54 -20.81 -23.22 -0.55
CA GLY A 54 -20.13 -24.39 0.02
C GLY A 54 -18.61 -24.32 -0.07
N GLY A 55 -17.97 -24.45 1.08
CA GLY A 55 -16.53 -24.43 1.22
C GLY A 55 -15.84 -25.45 0.31
N ASP A 56 -15.29 -24.97 -0.80
CA ASP A 56 -14.09 -25.52 -1.43
C ASP A 56 -13.40 -24.42 -2.25
N VAL A 57 -12.78 -23.46 -1.57
CA VAL A 57 -11.71 -22.62 -2.14
C VAL A 57 -10.63 -22.43 -1.06
N ALA A 58 -10.24 -23.52 -0.40
CA ALA A 58 -8.91 -23.61 0.22
C ALA A 58 -7.85 -24.01 -0.82
N SER A 59 -8.25 -24.27 -2.07
CA SER A 59 -7.42 -24.88 -3.11
C SER A 59 -7.53 -24.13 -4.44
N ASN A 60 -7.15 -22.85 -4.48
CA ASN A 60 -6.90 -22.18 -5.77
C ASN A 60 -5.73 -21.20 -5.67
N ILE A 61 -4.63 -21.70 -5.11
CA ILE A 61 -3.30 -21.26 -5.53
C ILE A 61 -3.03 -22.06 -6.82
N PRO A 62 -2.84 -21.43 -8.00
CA PRO A 62 -2.53 -22.17 -9.21
C PRO A 62 -1.19 -22.92 -9.02
N PRO A 63 -1.14 -24.25 -9.22
CA PRO A 63 0.09 -24.99 -9.07
C PRO A 63 1.07 -24.59 -10.16
N ILE A 64 2.27 -24.20 -9.73
CA ILE A 64 3.43 -24.04 -10.61
C ILE A 64 3.66 -25.37 -11.31
N ARG A 65 3.48 -25.40 -12.62
CA ARG A 65 3.83 -26.54 -13.48
C ARG A 65 5.33 -26.77 -13.39
N GLN A 66 5.74 -27.81 -12.65
CA GLN A 66 7.03 -28.46 -12.87
C GLN A 66 6.76 -29.85 -13.49
N ALA A 67 7.55 -30.13 -14.52
CA ALA A 67 7.47 -31.30 -15.39
C ALA A 67 7.93 -32.59 -14.66
N PRO A 68 7.74 -33.80 -15.24
CA PRO A 68 7.55 -35.04 -14.51
C PRO A 68 8.87 -35.69 -14.07
N GLY A 69 8.89 -36.23 -12.86
CA GLY A 69 10.01 -37.03 -12.34
C GLY A 69 9.64 -37.81 -11.07
N GLN A 70 9.17 -39.05 -11.27
CA GLN A 70 9.35 -40.24 -10.42
C GLN A 70 9.05 -40.24 -8.89
N ARG A 71 7.99 -40.99 -8.56
CA ARG A 71 7.88 -42.10 -7.56
C ARG A 71 8.06 -41.87 -6.04
N LYS A 72 6.97 -42.28 -5.35
CA LYS A 72 6.83 -43.05 -4.09
C LYS A 72 7.14 -42.42 -2.70
N GLN A 73 6.05 -42.29 -1.93
CA GLN A 73 5.79 -42.77 -0.55
C GLN A 73 6.65 -42.34 0.66
N GLU A 74 5.90 -42.13 1.76
CA GLU A 74 6.26 -42.11 3.21
C GLU A 74 6.87 -40.79 3.73
N SER A 75 6.10 -39.96 4.46
CA SER A 75 5.71 -40.01 5.87
C SER A 75 6.84 -39.66 6.86
N ASP A 76 6.56 -38.58 7.60
CA ASP A 76 6.95 -38.29 8.97
C ASP A 76 8.30 -37.63 9.32
N VAL A 77 8.10 -36.49 10.01
CA VAL A 77 8.79 -35.92 11.19
C VAL A 77 10.19 -35.27 11.11
N THR A 78 10.23 -34.16 11.87
CA THR A 78 11.36 -33.47 12.53
C THR A 78 12.26 -32.52 11.75
N ASP A 79 12.08 -31.24 12.10
CA ASP A 79 13.04 -30.25 12.63
C ASP A 79 14.50 -30.21 12.13
N SER A 80 14.93 -28.96 11.91
CA SER A 80 16.29 -28.44 12.00
C SER A 80 17.37 -29.10 11.14
N SER A 81 17.89 -28.36 10.17
CA SER A 81 19.08 -27.51 10.37
C SER A 81 19.80 -27.19 9.06
N SER A 82 20.61 -26.15 9.19
CA SER A 82 21.59 -25.55 8.30
C SER A 82 22.57 -26.49 7.58
N SER A 83 23.30 -25.86 6.66
CA SER A 83 24.58 -26.21 6.00
C SER A 83 24.47 -27.02 4.71
N ASP A 84 24.76 -26.46 3.54
CA ASP A 84 26.02 -25.97 2.91
C ASP A 84 26.82 -27.05 2.18
N SER A 85 27.00 -26.79 0.88
CA SER A 85 28.04 -27.28 -0.06
C SER A 85 28.27 -28.78 -0.31
N SER A 86 28.07 -29.24 -1.54
CA SER A 86 29.06 -29.22 -2.65
C SER A 86 28.50 -29.97 -3.87
N SER A 87 28.66 -29.44 -5.09
CA SER A 87 29.53 -29.95 -6.18
C SER A 87 29.53 -31.49 -6.30
N ASP A 88 29.21 -32.12 -7.43
CA ASP A 88 29.98 -32.05 -8.67
C ASP A 88 29.28 -32.92 -9.76
N SER A 89 29.36 -32.47 -11.04
CA SER A 89 29.47 -33.27 -12.28
C SER A 89 28.39 -34.31 -12.67
N GLU A 90 27.92 -34.49 -13.90
CA GLU A 90 28.16 -33.94 -15.25
C GLU A 90 26.91 -34.33 -16.11
N PRO A 91 26.69 -33.69 -17.27
CA PRO A 91 25.52 -33.89 -18.13
C PRO A 91 25.81 -34.84 -19.31
N ASP A 92 24.80 -35.57 -19.78
CA ASP A 92 24.82 -36.18 -21.11
C ASP A 92 23.52 -35.87 -21.87
N SER A 93 23.66 -35.12 -22.95
CA SER A 93 22.66 -35.04 -24.01
C SER A 93 23.36 -34.74 -25.32
N GLU A 94 23.32 -35.77 -26.15
CA GLU A 94 22.98 -35.73 -27.57
C GLU A 94 23.88 -34.91 -28.50
N SER A 95 24.68 -35.68 -29.25
CA SER A 95 25.48 -35.26 -30.39
C SER A 95 24.64 -34.62 -31.52
N SER A 96 25.12 -33.51 -32.07
CA SER A 96 25.68 -33.46 -33.44
C SER A 96 25.76 -32.02 -33.99
N GLY A 97 26.87 -31.70 -34.66
CA GLY A 97 26.84 -30.73 -35.78
C GLY A 97 27.38 -29.31 -35.58
N ALA A 98 28.64 -29.20 -35.15
CA ALA A 98 29.62 -28.11 -35.35
C ALA A 98 29.24 -26.82 -36.15
N LYS A 99 29.52 -25.63 -35.57
CA LYS A 99 30.65 -24.73 -35.97
C LYS A 99 30.64 -23.35 -35.25
N LYS A 100 31.71 -23.12 -34.50
CA LYS A 100 32.46 -21.86 -34.24
C LYS A 100 31.78 -20.64 -33.56
N ALA A 101 32.05 -20.55 -32.26
CA ALA A 101 32.72 -19.43 -31.57
C ALA A 101 32.27 -17.98 -31.82
N LYS A 102 31.62 -17.38 -30.81
CA LYS A 102 32.12 -16.18 -30.09
C LYS A 102 31.29 -15.94 -28.82
N LYS A 103 31.89 -16.25 -27.65
CA LYS A 103 31.39 -15.89 -26.32
C LYS A 103 31.23 -14.36 -26.22
N LYS A 104 29.99 -13.84 -26.32
CA LYS A 104 29.70 -12.51 -25.80
C LYS A 104 29.43 -12.63 -24.31
N LYS A 105 30.41 -12.18 -23.53
CA LYS A 105 30.39 -12.04 -22.07
C LYS A 105 29.18 -11.17 -21.70
N SER A 106 28.07 -11.79 -21.30
CA SER A 106 26.89 -11.08 -20.82
C SER A 106 27.26 -10.42 -19.49
N GLN A 107 27.53 -9.12 -19.53
CA GLN A 107 27.70 -8.28 -18.36
C GLN A 107 26.47 -8.47 -17.45
N PRO A 108 26.65 -8.68 -16.14
CA PRO A 108 25.53 -8.79 -15.21
C PRO A 108 24.76 -7.46 -15.24
N LYS A 109 23.50 -7.50 -15.68
CA LYS A 109 22.61 -6.34 -15.59
C LYS A 109 22.53 -5.98 -14.12
N LYS A 110 23.11 -4.84 -13.73
CA LYS A 110 22.95 -4.25 -12.40
C LYS A 110 21.46 -4.29 -12.07
N ALA A 111 21.10 -5.03 -11.03
CA ALA A 111 19.74 -5.06 -10.52
C ALA A 111 19.36 -3.61 -10.23
N LYS A 112 18.52 -3.01 -11.09
CA LYS A 112 17.90 -1.73 -10.78
C LYS A 112 17.15 -1.98 -9.49
N LYS A 113 17.60 -1.31 -8.43
CA LYS A 113 16.96 -1.25 -7.12
C LYS A 113 15.49 -0.91 -7.40
N MET A 114 14.63 -1.93 -7.47
CA MET A 114 13.21 -1.71 -7.65
C MET A 114 12.81 -0.86 -6.46
N GLY A 115 12.46 0.40 -6.75
CA GLY A 115 12.03 1.34 -5.72
C GLY A 115 11.00 0.61 -4.86
N LYS A 116 11.22 0.63 -3.54
CA LYS A 116 10.35 -0.05 -2.58
C LYS A 116 8.92 0.31 -2.97
N LYS A 117 8.09 -0.68 -3.29
CA LYS A 117 6.68 -0.47 -3.66
C LYS A 117 5.94 0.01 -2.42
N LEU A 118 6.09 1.31 -2.10
CA LEU A 118 5.47 1.91 -0.94
C LEU A 118 3.98 2.05 -1.22
N ARG A 119 3.16 1.58 -0.29
CA ARG A 119 1.71 1.82 -0.30
C ARG A 119 1.47 3.33 -0.24
N VAL A 120 0.54 3.84 -1.06
CA VAL A 120 0.11 5.24 -0.96
C VAL A 120 -0.51 5.44 0.41
N LYS A 121 -0.08 6.49 1.10
CA LYS A 121 -0.69 6.92 2.37
C LYS A 121 -1.23 8.34 2.29
N THR A 122 -0.71 9.15 1.36
CA THR A 122 -1.02 10.58 1.24
C THR A 122 -1.47 10.95 -0.18
N PRO A 123 -2.18 12.09 -0.35
CA PRO A 123 -2.44 12.68 -1.66
C PRO A 123 -1.16 12.86 -2.50
N ASP A 124 -0.09 13.33 -1.88
CA ASP A 124 1.21 13.54 -2.53
C ASP A 124 1.80 12.25 -3.12
N ASP A 125 1.66 11.12 -2.42
CA ASP A 125 2.10 9.82 -2.94
C ASP A 125 1.33 9.43 -4.21
N SER A 126 0.04 9.79 -4.29
CA SER A 126 -0.82 9.51 -5.45
C SER A 126 -0.39 10.36 -6.64
N ILE A 127 -0.19 11.65 -6.41
CA ILE A 127 0.28 12.62 -7.42
C ILE A 127 1.65 12.19 -7.95
N CYS A 128 2.60 11.89 -7.05
CA CYS A 128 3.94 11.46 -7.40
C CYS A 128 3.94 10.19 -8.25
N ARG A 129 3.17 9.18 -7.85
CA ARG A 129 3.07 7.92 -8.61
C ARG A 129 2.47 8.13 -9.99
N TYR A 130 1.39 8.89 -10.09
CA TYR A 130 0.74 9.19 -11.36
C TYR A 130 1.70 9.89 -12.33
N ASN A 131 2.36 10.95 -11.85
CA ASN A 131 3.35 11.69 -12.63
C ASN A 131 4.54 10.80 -13.04
N MET A 132 5.00 9.92 -12.16
CA MET A 132 6.09 9.00 -12.49
C MET A 132 5.73 8.06 -13.67
N VAL A 133 4.48 7.63 -13.78
CA VAL A 133 4.01 6.85 -14.94
C VAL A 133 3.97 7.72 -16.20
N LEU A 134 3.39 8.92 -16.12
CA LEU A 134 3.29 9.83 -17.27
C LEU A 134 4.66 10.19 -17.83
N GLU A 135 5.60 10.55 -16.95
CA GLU A 135 6.97 10.85 -17.32
C GLU A 135 7.68 9.65 -17.95
N LYS A 136 7.39 8.43 -17.47
CA LYS A 136 7.94 7.22 -18.06
C LYS A 136 7.44 6.98 -19.48
N ILE A 137 6.15 7.22 -19.73
CA ILE A 137 5.53 7.11 -21.05
C ILE A 137 6.14 8.14 -22.00
N LYS A 138 6.23 9.42 -21.57
CA LYS A 138 6.79 10.50 -22.39
C LYS A 138 8.27 10.26 -22.72
N LYS A 139 9.06 9.86 -21.73
CA LYS A 139 10.51 9.71 -21.86
C LYS A 139 10.93 8.48 -22.68
N ASP A 140 10.30 7.34 -22.43
CA ASP A 140 10.66 6.08 -23.11
C ASP A 140 9.82 5.84 -24.38
N HIS A 141 8.81 6.68 -24.65
CA HIS A 141 7.83 6.50 -25.74
C HIS A 141 7.17 5.11 -25.77
N ILE A 142 6.87 4.57 -24.58
CA ILE A 142 6.27 3.24 -24.41
C ILE A 142 4.76 3.34 -24.15
N SER A 143 4.06 2.21 -24.34
CA SER A 143 2.63 2.13 -24.02
C SER A 143 2.36 2.28 -22.51
N LYS A 144 1.14 2.68 -22.16
CA LYS A 144 0.69 2.76 -20.75
C LYS A 144 0.87 1.42 -20.02
N ALA A 145 0.46 0.32 -20.65
CA ALA A 145 0.58 -1.02 -20.09
C ALA A 145 2.03 -1.40 -19.78
N GLU A 146 2.95 -1.07 -20.70
CA GLU A 146 4.37 -1.33 -20.49
C GLU A 146 4.96 -0.46 -19.38
N ALA A 147 4.55 0.81 -19.28
CA ALA A 147 4.98 1.71 -18.20
C ALA A 147 4.54 1.18 -16.82
N TYR A 148 3.29 0.70 -16.70
CA TYR A 148 2.78 0.08 -15.47
C TYR A 148 3.64 -1.12 -15.06
N ALA A 149 3.94 -2.02 -16.01
CA ALA A 149 4.77 -3.20 -15.77
C ALA A 149 6.19 -2.83 -15.34
N ARG A 150 6.83 -1.87 -16.00
CA ARG A 150 8.19 -1.41 -15.68
C ARG A 150 8.30 -0.73 -14.31
N LEU A 151 7.26 -0.01 -13.90
CA LEU A 151 7.20 0.65 -12.59
C LEU A 151 6.64 -0.27 -11.50
N GLY A 152 6.11 -1.43 -11.87
CA GLY A 152 5.51 -2.39 -10.94
C GLY A 152 4.26 -1.85 -10.24
N VAL A 153 3.49 -1.02 -10.95
CA VAL A 153 2.23 -0.42 -10.47
C VAL A 153 1.06 -1.06 -11.20
N ASP A 154 0.00 -1.36 -10.46
CA ASP A 154 -1.22 -1.92 -11.04
C ASP A 154 -2.06 -0.84 -11.76
N ARG A 155 -2.77 -1.23 -12.84
CA ARG A 155 -3.60 -0.30 -13.62
C ARG A 155 -4.69 0.33 -12.77
N ASN A 156 -5.41 -0.45 -11.96
CA ASN A 156 -6.52 0.05 -11.15
C ASN A 156 -6.02 1.02 -10.08
N THR A 157 -4.79 0.82 -9.60
CA THR A 157 -4.12 1.77 -8.70
C THR A 157 -3.90 3.14 -9.35
N ILE A 158 -3.47 3.17 -10.62
CA ILE A 158 -3.32 4.43 -11.35
C ILE A 158 -4.68 5.07 -11.62
N VAL A 159 -5.68 4.27 -11.98
CA VAL A 159 -7.03 4.75 -12.26
C VAL A 159 -7.67 5.36 -11.00
N SER A 160 -7.52 4.73 -9.83
CA SER A 160 -8.08 5.26 -8.57
C SER A 160 -7.35 6.50 -8.06
N GLN A 161 -6.08 6.68 -8.42
CA GLN A 161 -5.27 7.85 -8.05
C GLN A 161 -5.35 9.00 -9.04
N ALA A 162 -5.85 8.75 -10.26
CA ALA A 162 -5.95 9.76 -11.30
C ALA A 162 -6.79 10.98 -10.87
N PRO A 163 -7.97 10.85 -10.22
CA PRO A 163 -8.78 12.02 -9.86
C PRO A 163 -8.02 13.06 -9.02
N ILE A 164 -7.28 12.61 -8.00
CA ILE A 164 -6.52 13.54 -7.15
C ILE A 164 -5.30 14.12 -7.87
N ALA A 165 -4.66 13.34 -8.75
CA ALA A 165 -3.52 13.80 -9.53
C ALA A 165 -3.92 14.80 -10.63
N GLU A 166 -5.03 14.56 -11.33
CA GLU A 166 -5.57 15.47 -12.33
C GLU A 166 -6.08 16.78 -11.69
N LEU A 167 -6.69 16.69 -10.50
CA LEU A 167 -7.05 17.89 -9.73
C LEU A 167 -5.81 18.69 -9.31
N ALA A 168 -4.74 18.04 -8.87
CA ALA A 168 -3.48 18.70 -8.55
C ALA A 168 -2.80 19.33 -9.78
N ALA A 169 -2.94 18.73 -10.97
CA ALA A 169 -2.41 19.27 -12.22
C ALA A 169 -3.20 20.51 -12.71
N THR A 170 -4.50 20.55 -12.44
CA THR A 170 -5.37 21.68 -12.82
C THR A 170 -5.38 22.81 -11.79
N ASN A 171 -5.18 22.49 -10.50
CA ASN A 171 -5.19 23.44 -9.40
C ASN A 171 -3.98 23.19 -8.47
N PRO A 172 -2.77 23.62 -8.87
CA PRO A 172 -1.57 23.35 -8.09
C PRO A 172 -1.58 24.02 -6.72
N ASP A 173 -2.26 25.16 -6.55
CA ASP A 173 -2.30 25.91 -5.30
C ASP A 173 -2.98 25.16 -4.15
N LEU A 174 -3.94 24.28 -4.46
CA LEU A 174 -4.69 23.51 -3.46
C LEU A 174 -3.90 22.32 -2.92
N PHE A 175 -2.95 21.82 -3.71
CA PHE A 175 -2.15 20.61 -3.42
C PHE A 175 -0.67 20.93 -3.17
N SER A 176 -0.23 22.13 -3.52
CA SER A 176 0.98 22.73 -3.01
C SER A 176 0.71 23.18 -1.57
N TYR A 177 0.61 22.20 -0.65
CA TYR A 177 0.65 22.53 0.77
C TYR A 177 1.83 23.47 0.98
N PRO A 178 1.64 24.63 1.64
CA PRO A 178 2.79 25.35 2.17
C PRO A 178 3.49 24.34 3.05
N LYS A 179 4.66 23.89 2.59
CA LYS A 179 5.58 23.18 3.47
C LYS A 179 5.94 24.22 4.48
N GLU A 180 5.22 24.25 5.60
CA GLU A 180 5.64 25.03 6.75
C GLU A 180 7.09 24.65 6.94
N LYS A 181 7.97 25.61 6.68
CA LYS A 181 9.35 25.51 7.09
C LYS A 181 9.24 25.30 8.59
N GLY A 182 9.70 24.14 9.03
CA GLY A 182 9.68 23.76 10.42
C GLY A 182 10.61 24.70 11.18
N ASP A 183 10.06 25.83 11.61
CA ASP A 183 10.69 26.74 12.55
C ASP A 183 9.58 27.23 13.49
N GLY A 184 9.29 26.44 14.53
CA GLY A 184 8.41 26.85 15.63
C GLY A 184 7.43 25.76 16.05
N SER A 185 7.76 25.07 17.13
CA SER A 185 6.84 24.21 17.88
C SER A 185 5.58 24.99 18.25
N LEU A 186 4.42 24.53 17.78
CA LEU A 186 3.11 24.98 18.26
C LEU A 186 2.91 24.73 19.78
N LEU A 187 3.82 23.97 20.39
CA LEU A 187 3.95 23.74 21.83
C LEU A 187 4.56 24.91 22.63
N ASP A 188 5.18 25.90 21.97
CA ASP A 188 5.83 27.03 22.68
C ASP A 188 4.89 28.20 22.93
N ILE A 189 3.70 28.23 22.30
CA ILE A 189 2.70 29.29 22.49
C ILE A 189 1.94 29.10 23.82
N TYR A 190 1.96 27.91 24.41
CA TYR A 190 1.31 27.62 25.71
C TYR A 190 2.27 27.64 26.91
N LYS A 191 3.49 28.18 26.74
CA LYS A 191 4.41 28.49 27.84
C LYS A 191 4.68 29.99 27.88
N ASN A 192 3.75 30.75 28.45
CA ASN A 192 3.99 31.83 29.43
C ASN A 192 2.67 32.52 29.77
#